data_AF-A0A925CTW1-F1
#
_entry.id   AF-A0A925CTW1-F1
#
_cell.length_a   1.000
_cell.length_b   1.000
_cell.length_c   1.000
_cell.angle_alpha   90.00
_cell.angle_beta   90.00
_cell.angle_gamma   90.00
#
_symmetry.space_group_name_H-M   'P 1'
#
loop_
_entity.id
_entity.type
_entity.pdbx_description
1 polymer ?
#
loop_
_entity_poly.entity_id
_entity_poly.type
_entity_poly.pdbx_seq_one_letter_code
_entity_poly.pdbx_strand_id
1 'polypeptide(L)'
;MQVSNHSIKNWAKDDRPREKLLSKTPDALSDSELLSLLLGNGMVDKSAVELAKEVLARGRNNLNELAKLTVKDLLKIKGIGEVKAVRVVAALE
;
A
#
# COMPACT_ATOMS: atom_id res chain seq x y z
N MET A 1 -26.39 6.51 3.07
CA MET A 1 -25.15 5.88 2.60
C MET A 1 -24.16 5.88 3.75
N GLN A 2 -23.77 4.70 4.24
CA GLN A 2 -22.85 4.57 5.36
C GLN A 2 -21.46 4.92 4.84
N VAL A 3 -20.89 6.04 5.30
CA VAL A 3 -19.53 6.45 4.92
C VAL A 3 -18.58 5.54 5.69
N SER A 4 -18.15 4.45 5.06
CA SER A 4 -17.22 3.50 5.64
C SER A 4 -15.90 4.23 5.94
N ASN A 5 -15.59 4.41 7.22
CA ASN A 5 -14.50 5.25 7.68
C ASN A 5 -13.14 4.51 7.60
N HIS A 6 -12.69 4.17 6.38
CA HIS A 6 -11.44 3.45 6.11
C HIS A 6 -10.19 4.33 6.31
N SER A 7 -10.32 5.52 6.90
CA SER A 7 -9.17 6.42 7.08
C SER A 7 -8.26 5.90 8.19
N ILE A 8 -6.99 5.64 7.81
CA ILE A 8 -5.89 5.28 8.71
C ILE A 8 -5.69 6.34 9.81
N LYS A 9 -6.14 7.59 9.58
CA LYS A 9 -6.08 8.67 10.58
C LYS A 9 -6.92 8.38 11.83
N ASN A 10 -7.86 7.44 11.77
CA ASN A 10 -8.68 7.05 12.91
C ASN A 10 -8.09 5.88 13.71
N TRP A 11 -7.02 5.25 13.23
CA TRP A 11 -6.34 4.20 13.98
C TRP A 11 -5.58 4.78 15.17
N ALA A 12 -5.30 3.94 16.17
CA ALA A 12 -4.36 4.30 17.22
C ALA A 12 -3.03 4.74 16.60
N LYS A 13 -2.38 5.75 17.19
CA LYS A 13 -1.18 6.36 16.58
C LYS A 13 -0.12 5.30 16.27
N ASP A 14 0.08 4.35 17.16
CA ASP A 14 1.10 3.30 17.04
C ASP A 14 0.77 2.22 15.99
N ASP A 15 -0.48 2.17 15.51
CA ASP A 15 -0.92 1.30 14.41
C ASP A 15 -0.82 1.98 13.04
N ARG A 16 -0.66 3.31 13.00
CA ARG A 16 -0.56 4.04 11.72
C ARG A 16 0.79 3.72 11.10
N PRO A 17 0.87 3.22 9.85
CA PRO A 17 2.13 2.74 9.27
C PRO A 17 3.27 3.75 9.35
N ARG A 18 2.99 5.04 9.08
CA ARG A 18 4.00 6.11 9.14
C ARG A 18 4.55 6.28 10.56
N GLU A 19 3.68 6.37 11.55
CA GLU A 19 4.08 6.61 12.94
C GLU A 19 4.72 5.37 13.56
N LYS A 20 4.22 4.18 13.18
CA LYS A 20 4.80 2.89 13.54
C LYS A 20 6.22 2.75 12.99
N LEU A 21 6.48 3.15 11.74
CA LEU A 21 7.83 3.16 11.16
C LEU A 21 8.75 4.21 11.81
N LEU A 22 8.21 5.34 12.27
CA LEU A 22 9.00 6.36 12.97
C LEU A 22 9.37 5.95 14.40
N SER A 23 8.56 5.10 15.04
CA SER A 23 8.75 4.65 16.42
C SER A 23 9.41 3.28 16.53
N LYS A 24 9.33 2.45 15.49
CA LYS A 24 9.86 1.07 15.45
C LYS A 24 10.75 0.88 14.23
N THR A 25 11.27 -0.33 14.02
CA THR A 25 12.00 -0.69 12.81
C THR A 25 11.04 -1.04 11.66
N PRO A 26 11.50 -1.02 10.40
CA PRO A 26 10.71 -1.47 9.26
C PRO A 26 10.15 -2.89 9.43
N ASP A 27 10.89 -3.80 10.08
CA ASP A 27 10.46 -5.19 10.33
C ASP A 27 9.21 -5.32 11.21
N ALA A 28 8.83 -4.26 11.93
CA ALA A 28 7.59 -4.23 12.69
C ALA A 28 6.35 -4.06 11.79
N LEU A 29 6.53 -3.68 10.53
CA LEU A 29 5.47 -3.47 9.57
C LEU A 29 5.34 -4.69 8.65
N SER A 30 4.10 -5.02 8.30
CA SER A 30 3.83 -5.96 7.22
C SER A 30 4.17 -5.36 5.85
N ASP A 31 4.41 -6.21 4.85
CA ASP A 31 4.64 -5.80 3.45
C ASP A 31 3.53 -4.86 2.94
N SER A 32 2.28 -5.09 3.32
CA SER A 32 1.16 -4.22 2.96
C SER A 32 1.23 -2.85 3.65
N GLU A 33 1.67 -2.78 4.90
CA GLU A 33 1.90 -1.50 5.58
C GLU A 33 3.06 -0.74 4.93
N LEU A 34 4.17 -1.41 4.61
CA LEU A 34 5.31 -0.80 3.91
C LEU A 34 4.90 -0.28 2.52
N LEU A 35 4.23 -1.11 1.72
CA LEU A 35 3.69 -0.69 0.42
C LEU A 35 2.71 0.48 0.58
N SER A 36 1.89 0.51 1.62
CA SER A 36 0.95 1.63 1.85
C SER A 36 1.65 2.98 2.01
N LEU A 37 2.87 3.00 2.55
CA LEU A 37 3.71 4.20 2.64
C LEU A 37 4.15 4.70 1.26
N LEU A 38 4.49 3.76 0.37
CA LEU A 38 4.80 4.05 -1.03
C LEU A 38 3.57 4.51 -1.81
N LEU A 39 2.38 3.99 -1.50
CA LEU A 39 1.14 4.45 -2.12
C LEU A 39 0.72 5.84 -1.62
N GLY A 40 1.03 6.16 -0.36
CA GLY A 40 0.77 7.45 0.30
C GLY A 40 -0.69 7.66 0.71
N ASN A 41 -1.64 7.35 -0.18
CA ASN A 41 -3.07 7.40 0.11
C ASN A 41 -3.83 6.23 -0.51
N GLY A 42 -5.03 5.98 0.02
CA GLY A 42 -5.96 5.00 -0.52
C GLY A 42 -6.80 5.55 -1.67
N MET A 43 -8.03 5.04 -1.78
CA MET A 43 -9.11 5.58 -2.62
C MET A 43 -10.36 5.78 -1.77
N VAL A 44 -11.45 6.29 -2.37
CA VAL A 44 -12.69 6.64 -1.63
C VAL A 44 -13.17 5.50 -0.72
N ASP A 45 -13.13 4.26 -1.20
CA ASP A 45 -13.67 3.10 -0.48
C ASP A 45 -12.59 2.19 0.15
N LYS A 46 -11.31 2.59 0.12
CA LYS A 46 -10.19 1.77 0.63
C LYS A 46 -9.10 2.64 1.22
N SER A 47 -8.62 2.27 2.39
CA SER A 47 -7.38 2.78 2.98
C SER A 47 -6.17 2.50 2.08
N ALA A 48 -5.06 3.20 2.34
CA ALA A 48 -3.79 2.91 1.66
C ALA A 48 -3.32 1.46 1.94
N VAL A 49 -3.59 0.92 3.13
CA VAL A 49 -3.22 -0.44 3.52
C VAL A 49 -4.09 -1.47 2.80
N GLU A 50 -5.40 -1.24 2.67
CA GLU A 50 -6.29 -2.12 1.89
C GLU A 50 -5.92 -2.11 0.40
N LEU A 51 -5.61 -0.94 -0.16
CA LEU A 51 -5.12 -0.84 -1.53
C LEU A 51 -3.76 -1.55 -1.70
N ALA A 52 -2.86 -1.42 -0.74
CA ALA A 52 -1.58 -2.12 -0.74
C ALA A 52 -1.72 -3.64 -0.66
N LYS A 53 -2.69 -4.16 0.11
CA LYS A 53 -3.03 -5.60 0.12
C LYS A 53 -3.43 -6.10 -1.27
N GLU A 54 -4.21 -5.31 -2.03
CA GLU A 54 -4.59 -5.68 -3.40
C GLU A 54 -3.41 -5.66 -4.37
N VAL A 55 -2.50 -4.69 -4.22
CA VAL A 55 -1.25 -4.65 -4.98
C VAL A 55 -0.42 -5.90 -4.69
N LEU A 56 -0.20 -6.21 -3.41
CA LEU A 56 0.58 -7.37 -2.98
C LEU A 56 -0.06 -8.69 -3.44
N ALA A 57 -1.39 -8.79 -3.45
CA ALA A 57 -2.11 -9.94 -3.98
C ALA A 57 -1.89 -10.17 -5.48
N ARG A 58 -1.61 -9.13 -6.28
CA ARG A 58 -1.22 -9.30 -7.70
C ARG A 58 0.13 -9.99 -7.86
N GLY A 59 1.04 -9.77 -6.91
CA GLY A 59 2.28 -10.52 -6.77
C GLY A 59 2.11 -11.83 -5.98
N ARG A 60 0.90 -12.40 -5.89
CA ARG A 60 0.65 -13.65 -5.13
C ARG A 60 1.10 -13.59 -3.67
N ASN A 61 0.99 -12.42 -3.05
CA ASN A 61 1.49 -12.14 -1.70
C ASN A 61 3.00 -12.35 -1.51
N ASN A 62 3.79 -12.12 -2.56
CA ASN A 62 5.23 -12.24 -2.54
C ASN A 62 5.86 -11.03 -3.23
N LEU A 63 6.74 -10.31 -2.53
CA LEU A 63 7.38 -9.11 -3.07
C LEU A 63 8.24 -9.38 -4.30
N ASN A 64 8.91 -10.54 -4.39
CA ASN A 64 9.71 -10.91 -5.56
C ASN A 64 8.84 -11.17 -6.80
N GLU A 65 7.62 -11.68 -6.60
CA GLU A 65 6.66 -11.85 -7.68
C GLU A 65 5.99 -10.53 -8.06
N LEU A 66 5.78 -9.65 -7.08
CA LEU A 66 5.31 -8.29 -7.32
C LEU A 66 6.33 -7.46 -8.13
N ALA A 67 7.62 -7.60 -7.85
CA ALA A 67 8.72 -6.91 -8.54
C ALA A 67 8.79 -7.24 -10.04
N LYS A 68 8.25 -8.39 -10.46
CA LYS A 68 8.18 -8.79 -11.87
C LYS A 68 7.05 -8.10 -12.64
N LEU A 69 6.14 -7.42 -11.96
CA LEU A 69 5.01 -6.75 -12.59
C LEU A 69 5.44 -5.42 -13.22
N THR A 70 4.93 -5.16 -14.42
CA THR A 70 5.20 -3.88 -15.09
C THR A 70 4.29 -2.76 -14.55
N VAL A 71 4.65 -1.51 -14.83
CA VAL A 71 3.75 -0.35 -14.60
C VAL A 71 2.36 -0.60 -15.22
N LYS A 72 2.30 -1.17 -16.43
CA LYS A 72 1.04 -1.48 -17.12
C LYS A 72 0.20 -2.53 -16.38
N ASP A 73 0.84 -3.47 -15.68
CA ASP A 73 0.12 -4.46 -14.88
C ASP A 73 -0.47 -3.86 -13.61
N LEU A 74 0.27 -2.95 -12.97
CA LEU A 74 -0.19 -2.24 -11.77
C LEU A 74 -1.33 -1.26 -12.07
N LEU A 75 -1.33 -0.61 -13.25
CA LEU A 75 -2.42 0.27 -13.70
C LEU A 75 -3.77 -0.46 -13.85
N LYS A 76 -3.78 -1.80 -13.93
CA LYS A 76 -5.02 -2.62 -13.93
C LYS A 76 -5.68 -2.70 -12.55
N ILE A 77 -5.09 -2.12 -11.51
CA ILE A 77 -5.62 -2.11 -10.15
C ILE A 77 -6.35 -0.79 -9.92
N LYS A 78 -7.66 -0.86 -9.61
CA LYS A 78 -8.46 0.34 -9.31
C LYS A 78 -7.85 1.09 -8.12
N GLY A 79 -7.56 2.38 -8.33
CA GLY A 79 -6.92 3.24 -7.32
C GLY A 79 -5.39 3.37 -7.44
N ILE A 80 -4.78 2.64 -8.38
CA ILE A 80 -3.36 2.77 -8.73
C ILE A 80 -3.25 3.52 -10.07
N GLY A 81 -2.93 4.81 -10.00
CA GLY A 81 -2.55 5.61 -11.17
C GLY A 81 -1.04 5.57 -11.44
N GLU A 82 -0.61 6.23 -12.51
CA GLU A 82 0.78 6.21 -12.98
C GLU A 82 1.80 6.55 -11.88
N VAL A 83 1.54 7.60 -11.11
CA VAL A 83 2.44 8.02 -10.00
C VAL A 83 2.63 6.90 -8.97
N LYS A 84 1.55 6.22 -8.57
CA LYS A 84 1.63 5.12 -7.59
C LYS A 84 2.32 3.90 -8.20
N ALA A 85 2.00 3.57 -9.46
CA ALA A 85 2.61 2.43 -10.16
C ALA A 85 4.12 2.59 -10.32
N VAL A 86 4.57 3.77 -10.79
CA VAL A 86 6.00 4.07 -10.94
C VAL A 86 6.73 4.01 -9.61
N ARG A 87 6.15 4.56 -8.53
CA ARG A 87 6.74 4.49 -7.19
C ARG A 87 6.91 3.06 -6.68
N VAL A 88 5.94 2.18 -6.96
CA VAL A 88 6.03 0.76 -6.56
C VAL A 88 7.11 0.05 -7.35
N VAL A 89 7.13 0.19 -8.68
CA VAL A 89 8.17 -0.44 -9.52
C VAL A 89 9.56 0.04 -9.12
N ALA A 90 9.76 1.36 -9.02
CA ALA A 90 11.06 1.93 -8.65
C ALA A 90 11.55 1.52 -7.26
N ALA A 91 10.65 1.18 -6.34
CA ALA A 91 11.02 0.72 -4.99
C ALA A 91 11.34 -0.79 -4.92
N LEU A 92 10.97 -1.55 -5.95
CA LEU A 92 11.15 -3.01 -6.01
C LEU A 92 12.26 -3.45 -6.98
N GLU A 93 12.85 -2.51 -7.73
CA GLU A 93 14.08 -2.73 -8.54
C GLU A 93 15.32 -2.96 -7.68
#